data_AF-A0A7J8GYT8-F1
#
_entry.id   AF-A0A7J8GYT8-F1
#
_cell.length_a   1.000
_cell.length_b   1.000
_cell.length_c   1.000
_cell.angle_alpha   90.00
_cell.angle_beta   90.00
_cell.angle_gamma   90.00
#
_symmetry.space_group_name_H-M   'P 1'
#
loop_
_entity.id
_entity.type
_entity.pdbx_description
1 polymer ?
#
loop_
_entity_poly.entity_id
_entity_poly.type
_entity_poly.pdbx_seq_one_letter_code
_entity_poly.pdbx_strand_id
1 'polypeptide(L)'
;MNEPSVFNGPEVTMLKDAKHYGGWEHRDVHNIYGLYVQMATAEGLVLRSGGVERPFVLSRAFFSGSQRYGAVWTGDNTAEWDHLKISIPMCLSLGLVGISFCGADVGGFFKNPGPELLVRWYQMGAYQPFFRAHAHLDTGRREPWLLPSQYQDMIRDALDQRYALLPFWYTLLYQAHREGIPVMRPLWVHYPQDVTTFSIDDQFLLGDALLVHPVSDSGAHGVQVYLPGQGEVWYDIHSYQKHHGPQTLYLPVTLSSIPAFQRGGTIIPRWMRVRRSSECMKKDPITLFVALSPQGTAQGELFLDDGHTFNYQTRHEFLLRRFSFSGNTLVSSSADPKSHFETPVWIERVVIIGAGKPAAVVLQTKGSPESHLSFQHDPETSVLIVRKPGVNVASDWSIHLR
;
A
#
# COMPACT_ATOMS: atom_id res chain seq x y z
N MET A 1 -6.10 -4.31 24.55
CA MET A 1 -6.10 -4.31 26.04
C MET A 1 -4.80 -4.88 26.63
N ASN A 2 -3.73 -5.02 25.84
CA ASN A 2 -2.50 -5.69 26.24
C ASN A 2 -1.44 -4.71 26.78
N GLU A 3 -1.83 -3.55 27.27
CA GLU A 3 -0.92 -2.58 27.89
C GLU A 3 -0.23 -3.09 29.18
N PRO A 4 -0.87 -3.78 30.15
CA PRO A 4 -2.26 -4.28 30.25
C PRO A 4 -3.25 -3.22 30.74
N SER A 5 -4.45 -3.22 30.17
CA SER A 5 -5.55 -2.38 30.66
C SER A 5 -6.17 -3.00 31.92
N VAL A 6 -6.20 -2.25 33.02
CA VAL A 6 -6.78 -2.67 34.31
C VAL A 6 -7.70 -1.57 34.79
N PHE A 7 -9.03 -1.76 34.71
CA PHE A 7 -10.01 -0.68 34.88
C PHE A 7 -9.96 0.06 36.22
N ASN A 8 -9.60 -0.64 37.30
CA ASN A 8 -9.46 -0.08 38.64
C ASN A 8 -7.99 0.14 39.03
N GLY A 9 -7.05 -0.04 38.11
CA GLY A 9 -5.63 0.17 38.36
C GLY A 9 -5.21 1.63 38.22
N PRO A 10 -4.05 2.03 38.78
CA PRO A 10 -3.51 3.37 38.57
C PRO A 10 -3.30 3.61 37.08
N GLU A 11 -3.73 4.77 36.57
CA GLU A 11 -3.61 5.12 35.15
C GLU A 11 -4.22 4.07 34.20
N VAL A 12 -5.22 3.30 34.69
CA VAL A 12 -5.88 2.20 33.98
C VAL A 12 -4.89 1.08 33.59
N THR A 13 -3.83 0.89 34.37
CA THR A 13 -2.86 -0.19 34.19
C THR A 13 -2.45 -0.88 35.49
N MET A 14 -1.53 -1.84 35.42
CA MET A 14 -1.11 -2.66 36.54
C MET A 14 -0.25 -1.86 37.53
N LEU A 15 -0.34 -2.23 38.82
CA LEU A 15 0.47 -1.65 39.89
C LEU A 15 1.97 -1.79 39.59
N LYS A 16 2.74 -0.73 39.83
CA LYS A 16 4.18 -0.67 39.51
C LYS A 16 5.03 -1.71 40.27
N ASP A 17 4.61 -2.09 41.47
CA ASP A 17 5.29 -3.01 42.39
C ASP A 17 4.84 -4.48 42.25
N ALA A 18 3.87 -4.76 41.37
CA ALA A 18 3.50 -6.13 41.04
C ALA A 18 4.72 -6.90 40.50
N LYS A 19 4.87 -8.16 40.92
CA LYS A 19 6.05 -8.98 40.57
C LYS A 19 5.80 -9.82 39.31
N HIS A 20 6.81 -9.85 38.43
CA HIS A 20 6.86 -10.65 37.20
C HIS A 20 7.90 -11.78 37.34
N TYR A 21 8.02 -12.61 36.30
CA TYR A 21 9.04 -13.67 36.22
C TYR A 21 10.44 -13.13 36.54
N GLY A 22 11.23 -13.91 37.30
CA GLY A 22 12.58 -13.51 37.73
C GLY A 22 12.62 -12.50 38.87
N GLY A 23 11.47 -12.12 39.44
CA GLY A 23 11.39 -11.18 40.56
C GLY A 23 11.39 -9.69 40.17
N TRP A 24 11.39 -9.39 38.87
CA TRP A 24 11.27 -8.03 38.33
C TRP A 24 9.95 -7.39 38.73
N GLU A 25 9.95 -6.07 38.91
CA GLU A 25 8.72 -5.32 39.14
C GLU A 25 8.06 -4.93 37.82
N HIS A 26 6.76 -4.67 37.86
CA HIS A 26 6.03 -4.23 36.68
C HIS A 26 6.60 -2.93 36.10
N ARG A 27 7.14 -2.04 36.95
CA ARG A 27 7.83 -0.81 36.50
C ARG A 27 8.98 -1.07 35.53
N ASP A 28 9.63 -2.23 35.62
CA ASP A 28 10.80 -2.58 34.82
C ASP A 28 10.40 -3.13 33.45
N VAL A 29 9.22 -3.76 33.35
CA VAL A 29 8.79 -4.54 32.18
C VAL A 29 7.50 -4.05 31.53
N HIS A 30 6.90 -2.97 32.05
CA HIS A 30 5.59 -2.47 31.61
C HIS A 30 5.46 -2.37 30.08
N ASN A 31 6.39 -1.65 29.42
CA ASN A 31 6.29 -1.39 27.97
C ASN A 31 6.52 -2.63 27.09
N ILE A 32 7.16 -3.69 27.59
CA ILE A 32 7.38 -4.93 26.81
C ILE A 32 6.30 -5.98 27.05
N TYR A 33 5.39 -5.76 28.02
CA TYR A 33 4.29 -6.67 28.31
C TYR A 33 3.42 -6.92 27.06
N GLY A 34 2.99 -5.84 26.39
CA GLY A 34 2.16 -5.93 25.19
C GLY A 34 2.84 -6.64 24.02
N LEU A 35 4.15 -6.42 23.85
CA LEU A 35 4.97 -7.13 22.86
C LEU A 35 4.95 -8.64 23.10
N TYR A 36 5.10 -9.09 24.36
CA TYR A 36 5.10 -10.52 24.67
C TYR A 36 3.73 -11.18 24.45
N VAL A 37 2.62 -10.48 24.71
CA VAL A 37 1.28 -10.98 24.37
C VAL A 37 1.16 -11.17 22.85
N GLN A 38 1.60 -10.20 22.05
CA GLN A 38 1.55 -10.29 20.59
C GLN A 38 2.45 -11.41 20.07
N MET A 39 3.68 -11.50 20.58
CA MET A 39 4.66 -12.55 20.25
C MET A 39 4.10 -13.94 20.50
N ALA A 40 3.65 -14.22 21.73
CA ALA A 40 3.11 -15.52 22.10
C ALA A 40 1.88 -15.90 21.27
N THR A 41 1.02 -14.92 20.94
CA THR A 41 -0.15 -15.14 20.08
C THR A 41 0.28 -15.50 18.65
N ALA A 42 1.21 -14.75 18.07
CA ALA A 42 1.72 -15.01 16.72
C ALA A 42 2.39 -16.39 16.63
N GLU A 43 3.25 -16.72 17.58
CA GLU A 43 3.89 -18.04 17.68
C GLU A 43 2.86 -19.16 17.84
N GLY A 44 1.80 -18.94 18.64
CA GLY A 44 0.69 -19.89 18.75
C GLY A 44 -0.02 -20.15 17.42
N LEU A 45 -0.23 -19.13 16.58
CA LEU A 45 -0.81 -19.29 15.24
C LEU A 45 0.12 -20.07 14.29
N VAL A 46 1.43 -19.90 14.42
CA VAL A 46 2.42 -20.67 13.65
C VAL A 46 2.41 -22.13 14.12
N LEU A 47 2.47 -22.36 15.43
CA LEU A 47 2.51 -23.70 16.03
C LEU A 47 1.29 -24.54 15.68
N ARG A 48 0.08 -23.97 15.73
CA ARG A 48 -1.15 -24.71 15.39
C ARG A 48 -1.21 -25.19 13.94
N SER A 49 -0.39 -24.63 13.05
CA SER A 49 -0.29 -25.05 11.64
C SER A 49 0.87 -26.01 11.37
N GLY A 50 1.61 -26.42 12.40
CA GLY A 50 2.83 -27.20 12.24
C GLY A 50 4.00 -26.39 11.65
N GLY A 51 4.00 -25.06 11.81
CA GLY A 51 5.06 -24.18 11.31
C GLY A 51 4.93 -23.78 9.84
N VAL A 52 3.76 -23.98 9.22
CA VAL A 52 3.53 -23.71 7.79
C VAL A 52 2.96 -22.32 7.55
N GLU A 53 1.94 -21.93 8.31
CA GLU A 53 1.14 -20.72 8.07
C GLU A 53 1.74 -19.48 8.73
N ARG A 54 1.73 -18.35 8.01
CA ARG A 54 2.11 -17.05 8.58
C ARG A 54 1.03 -16.54 9.53
N PRO A 55 1.42 -15.90 10.64
CA PRO A 55 0.46 -15.34 11.58
C PRO A 55 -0.10 -14.01 11.08
N PHE A 56 -1.35 -13.74 11.43
CA PHE A 56 -1.92 -12.40 11.41
C PHE A 56 -2.48 -12.08 12.80
N VAL A 57 -1.78 -11.21 13.53
CA VAL A 57 -2.17 -10.76 14.87
C VAL A 57 -2.10 -9.24 14.90
N LEU A 58 -3.23 -8.62 15.24
CA LEU A 58 -3.33 -7.20 15.49
C LEU A 58 -3.13 -6.93 16.99
N SER A 59 -2.24 -5.99 17.33
CA SER A 59 -1.95 -5.61 18.72
C SER A 59 -2.18 -4.12 18.96
N ARG A 60 -2.65 -3.76 20.17
CA ARG A 60 -2.82 -2.36 20.56
C ARG A 60 -1.54 -1.80 21.17
N ALA A 61 -1.03 -2.47 22.21
CA ALA A 61 0.26 -2.15 22.80
C ALA A 61 1.41 -2.78 22.00
N PHE A 62 2.54 -2.11 21.94
CA PHE A 62 3.72 -2.55 21.18
C PHE A 62 4.99 -1.93 21.74
N PHE A 63 6.13 -2.46 21.31
CA PHE A 63 7.46 -1.92 21.64
C PHE A 63 8.41 -2.12 20.44
N SER A 64 9.67 -1.68 20.56
CA SER A 64 10.71 -2.00 19.59
C SER A 64 10.80 -3.52 19.39
N GLY A 65 10.59 -3.98 18.15
CA GLY A 65 10.55 -5.40 17.80
C GLY A 65 9.14 -5.96 17.54
N SER A 66 8.08 -5.23 17.88
CA SER A 66 6.70 -5.66 17.60
C SER A 66 6.39 -5.86 16.12
N GLN A 67 7.13 -5.20 15.21
CA GLN A 67 6.99 -5.39 13.76
C GLN A 67 7.21 -6.84 13.30
N ARG A 68 7.85 -7.69 14.12
CA ARG A 68 8.05 -9.12 13.83
C ARG A 68 6.77 -9.95 13.98
N TYR A 69 5.73 -9.44 14.65
CA TYR A 69 4.61 -10.26 15.13
C TYR A 69 3.25 -9.87 14.54
N GLY A 70 3.21 -8.90 13.63
CA GLY A 70 2.00 -8.55 12.88
C GLY A 70 1.72 -7.05 12.84
N ALA A 71 0.43 -6.70 12.86
CA ALA A 71 -0.06 -5.34 12.69
C ALA A 71 -0.24 -4.63 14.04
N VAL A 72 -0.26 -3.30 14.00
CA VAL A 72 -0.73 -2.45 15.09
C VAL A 72 -1.78 -1.47 14.57
N TRP A 73 -2.59 -0.90 15.46
CA TRP A 73 -3.45 0.22 15.13
C TRP A 73 -3.40 1.29 16.22
N THR A 74 -3.84 2.51 15.89
CA THR A 74 -3.74 3.69 16.75
C THR A 74 -4.71 3.71 17.94
N GLY A 75 -5.38 2.60 18.26
CA GLY A 75 -6.33 2.50 19.36
C GLY A 75 -7.67 3.17 19.07
N ASP A 76 -8.32 3.59 20.15
CA ASP A 76 -9.73 4.00 20.18
C ASP A 76 -9.84 5.49 19.79
N ASN A 77 -9.86 5.77 18.48
CA ASN A 77 -9.99 7.13 17.92
C ASN A 77 -11.46 7.61 17.86
N THR A 78 -11.71 8.85 17.44
CA THR A 78 -13.07 9.42 17.38
C THR A 78 -13.48 9.72 15.94
N ALA A 79 -14.76 9.60 15.62
CA ALA A 79 -15.36 9.89 14.32
C ALA A 79 -15.42 11.41 14.01
N GLU A 80 -14.24 12.05 13.92
CA GLU A 80 -14.05 13.48 13.69
C GLU A 80 -12.95 13.74 12.65
N TRP A 81 -13.02 14.85 11.92
CA TRP A 81 -12.08 15.19 10.85
C TRP A 81 -10.62 15.30 11.34
N ASP A 82 -10.38 15.85 12.52
CA ASP A 82 -9.02 15.93 13.08
C ASP A 82 -8.43 14.55 13.37
N HIS A 83 -9.27 13.58 13.74
CA HIS A 83 -8.85 12.19 13.93
C HIS A 83 -8.62 11.46 12.59
N LEU A 84 -9.29 11.88 11.51
CA LEU A 84 -8.95 11.44 10.16
C LEU A 84 -7.56 11.98 9.77
N LYS A 85 -7.32 13.29 9.96
CA LYS A 85 -6.04 13.95 9.66
C LYS A 85 -4.87 13.32 10.42
N ILE A 86 -5.00 13.18 11.74
CA ILE A 86 -3.92 12.69 12.62
C ILE A 86 -3.51 11.23 12.33
N SER A 87 -4.34 10.47 11.62
CA SER A 87 -4.00 9.09 11.22
C SER A 87 -2.73 9.04 10.36
N ILE A 88 -2.45 10.07 9.55
CA ILE A 88 -1.23 10.15 8.74
C ILE A 88 0.01 10.29 9.64
N PRO A 89 0.21 11.37 10.42
CA PRO A 89 1.42 11.53 11.22
C PRO A 89 1.61 10.39 12.22
N MET A 90 0.54 9.81 12.78
CA MET A 90 0.66 8.64 13.66
C MET A 90 1.25 7.43 12.94
N CYS A 91 0.70 7.02 11.79
CA CYS A 91 1.24 5.86 11.07
C CYS A 91 2.60 6.15 10.42
N LEU A 92 2.88 7.39 10.00
CA LEU A 92 4.21 7.80 9.55
C LEU A 92 5.24 7.66 10.67
N SER A 93 4.93 8.11 11.88
CA SER A 93 5.84 7.98 13.03
C SER A 93 6.17 6.52 13.34
N LEU A 94 5.18 5.62 13.24
CA LEU A 94 5.35 4.18 13.44
C LEU A 94 6.16 3.53 12.32
N GLY A 95 5.90 3.92 11.07
CA GLY A 95 6.67 3.49 9.91
C GLY A 95 8.16 3.82 10.05
N LEU A 96 8.50 5.04 10.47
CA LEU A 96 9.89 5.49 10.68
C LEU A 96 10.65 4.66 11.72
N VAL A 97 9.96 4.09 12.70
CA VAL A 97 10.56 3.21 13.72
C VAL A 97 10.38 1.71 13.42
N GLY A 98 10.07 1.38 12.16
CA GLY A 98 10.04 0.02 11.64
C GLY A 98 8.68 -0.70 11.73
N ILE A 99 7.65 -0.07 12.31
CA ILE A 99 6.31 -0.65 12.42
C ILE A 99 5.49 -0.24 11.19
N SER A 100 5.79 -0.89 10.05
CA SER A 100 5.18 -0.57 8.76
C SER A 100 3.71 -0.96 8.62
N PHE A 101 3.23 -1.94 9.40
CA PHE A 101 1.87 -2.45 9.28
C PHE A 101 0.92 -1.75 10.27
N CYS A 102 0.71 -0.44 10.05
CA CYS A 102 -0.09 0.46 10.88
C CYS A 102 -1.39 0.90 10.17
N GLY A 103 -2.43 1.20 10.96
CA GLY A 103 -3.64 1.86 10.50
C GLY A 103 -4.41 2.51 11.64
N ALA A 104 -5.44 3.28 11.29
CA ALA A 104 -6.43 3.83 12.22
C ALA A 104 -7.82 3.24 11.92
N ASP A 105 -8.72 3.25 12.90
CA ASP A 105 -10.07 2.73 12.69
C ASP A 105 -10.86 3.62 11.74
N VAL A 106 -11.27 3.03 10.62
CA VAL A 106 -11.96 3.73 9.55
C VAL A 106 -13.37 4.11 9.99
N GLY A 107 -13.66 5.41 9.91
CA GLY A 107 -14.88 6.06 10.39
C GLY A 107 -14.85 6.47 11.86
N GLY A 108 -13.74 6.23 12.58
CA GLY A 108 -13.56 6.56 13.99
C GLY A 108 -14.27 5.61 14.95
N PHE A 109 -13.57 5.13 15.98
CA PHE A 109 -14.11 4.17 16.93
C PHE A 109 -15.29 4.74 17.74
N PHE A 110 -15.11 5.91 18.36
CA PHE A 110 -16.19 6.61 19.09
C PHE A 110 -17.04 7.50 18.18
N LYS A 111 -18.31 7.70 18.57
CA LYS A 111 -19.31 8.56 17.90
C LYS A 111 -19.74 8.04 16.51
N ASN A 112 -20.62 8.79 15.86
CA ASN A 112 -21.20 8.44 14.55
C ASN A 112 -20.69 9.43 13.50
N PRO A 113 -19.91 9.01 12.48
CA PRO A 113 -19.49 9.89 11.40
C PRO A 113 -20.67 10.25 10.49
N GLY A 114 -20.69 11.47 9.97
CA GLY A 114 -21.54 11.81 8.83
C GLY A 114 -21.10 11.02 7.57
N PRO A 115 -21.98 10.85 6.55
CA PRO A 115 -21.65 10.07 5.35
C PRO A 115 -20.41 10.58 4.59
N GLU A 116 -20.24 11.90 4.49
CA GLU A 116 -19.07 12.51 3.85
C GLU A 116 -17.77 12.08 4.55
N LEU A 117 -17.72 12.25 5.88
CA LEU A 117 -16.57 11.88 6.69
C LEU A 117 -16.26 10.40 6.56
N LEU A 118 -17.28 9.53 6.55
CA LEU A 118 -17.08 8.10 6.38
C LEU A 118 -16.48 7.76 5.01
N VAL A 119 -16.96 8.37 3.91
CA VAL A 119 -16.36 8.22 2.57
C VAL A 119 -14.88 8.63 2.60
N ARG A 120 -14.56 9.82 3.13
CA ARG A 120 -13.17 10.30 3.20
C ARG A 120 -12.29 9.38 4.05
N TRP A 121 -12.84 8.76 5.09
CA TRP A 121 -12.12 7.78 5.88
C TRP A 121 -11.81 6.49 5.12
N TYR A 122 -12.75 5.99 4.30
CA TYR A 122 -12.50 4.84 3.42
C TYR A 122 -11.42 5.17 2.39
N GLN A 123 -11.43 6.39 1.84
CA GLN A 123 -10.42 6.85 0.88
C GLN A 123 -9.03 6.94 1.52
N MET A 124 -8.91 7.51 2.72
CA MET A 124 -7.67 7.53 3.51
C MET A 124 -7.19 6.10 3.83
N GLY A 125 -8.07 5.28 4.43
CA GLY A 125 -7.74 3.93 4.88
C GLY A 125 -7.36 2.98 3.74
N ALA A 126 -7.97 3.14 2.56
CA ALA A 126 -7.60 2.40 1.36
C ALA A 126 -6.12 2.58 0.99
N TYR A 127 -5.54 3.74 1.32
CA TYR A 127 -4.14 4.08 1.08
C TYR A 127 -3.23 3.95 2.33
N GLN A 128 -3.71 3.37 3.43
CA GLN A 128 -2.90 3.06 4.62
C GLN A 128 -2.59 1.55 4.76
N PRO A 129 -1.45 1.16 5.34
CA PRO A 129 -1.01 -0.25 5.37
C PRO A 129 -2.03 -1.22 5.97
N PHE A 130 -2.51 -0.96 7.19
CA PHE A 130 -3.58 -1.72 7.83
C PHE A 130 -4.92 -1.00 7.65
N PHE A 131 -5.91 -1.70 7.06
CA PHE A 131 -7.18 -1.10 6.67
C PHE A 131 -8.36 -1.87 7.29
N ARG A 132 -8.98 -1.27 8.31
CA ARG A 132 -10.10 -1.84 9.07
C ARG A 132 -11.13 -0.76 9.39
N ALA A 133 -12.40 -1.01 9.08
CA ALA A 133 -13.51 -0.27 9.68
C ALA A 133 -13.92 -0.95 10.99
N HIS A 134 -13.96 -0.19 12.08
CA HIS A 134 -14.33 -0.67 13.41
C HIS A 134 -15.00 0.45 14.21
N ALA A 135 -15.93 0.11 15.11
CA ALA A 135 -16.80 1.05 15.80
C ALA A 135 -17.10 0.59 17.24
N HIS A 136 -17.34 1.56 18.13
CA HIS A 136 -17.73 1.34 19.52
C HIS A 136 -19.15 0.75 19.63
N LEU A 137 -19.43 0.09 20.76
CA LEU A 137 -20.71 -0.58 21.06
C LEU A 137 -21.94 0.32 20.86
N ASP A 138 -21.86 1.57 21.29
CA ASP A 138 -22.99 2.51 21.29
C ASP A 138 -23.22 3.21 19.93
N THR A 139 -22.47 2.86 18.90
CA THR A 139 -22.59 3.48 17.57
C THR A 139 -23.72 2.86 16.76
N GLY A 140 -24.28 3.63 15.82
CA GLY A 140 -25.14 3.09 14.78
C GLY A 140 -24.34 2.17 13.85
N ARG A 141 -25.03 1.18 13.27
CA ARG A 141 -24.44 0.31 12.24
C ARG A 141 -23.99 1.15 11.04
N ARG A 142 -22.79 0.87 10.54
CA ARG A 142 -22.15 1.63 9.47
C ARG A 142 -21.37 0.76 8.49
N GLU A 143 -21.85 -0.47 8.29
CA GLU A 143 -21.48 -1.22 7.10
C GLU A 143 -21.78 -0.39 5.85
N PRO A 144 -20.88 -0.36 4.85
CA PRO A 144 -20.91 0.69 3.82
C PRO A 144 -22.17 0.66 2.95
N TRP A 145 -22.82 -0.50 2.81
CA TRP A 145 -24.08 -0.65 2.07
C TRP A 145 -25.31 -0.07 2.79
N LEU A 146 -25.17 0.43 4.03
CA LEU A 146 -26.26 1.11 4.75
C LEU A 146 -26.40 2.58 4.35
N LEU A 147 -25.39 3.15 3.66
CA LEU A 147 -25.43 4.53 3.20
C LEU A 147 -26.27 4.68 1.93
N PRO A 148 -26.73 5.90 1.59
CA PRO A 148 -27.28 6.19 0.26
C PRO A 148 -26.32 5.81 -0.88
N SER A 149 -26.87 5.39 -2.03
CA SER A 149 -26.11 4.82 -3.17
C SER A 149 -24.88 5.62 -3.58
N GLN A 150 -24.99 6.96 -3.64
CA GLN A 150 -23.87 7.83 -4.01
C GLN A 150 -22.63 7.62 -3.12
N TYR A 151 -22.81 7.41 -1.82
CA TYR A 151 -21.70 7.16 -0.90
C TYR A 151 -21.21 5.71 -0.98
N GLN A 152 -22.12 4.75 -1.25
CA GLN A 152 -21.74 3.36 -1.47
C GLN A 152 -20.79 3.22 -2.67
N ASP A 153 -21.11 3.91 -3.77
CA ASP A 153 -20.32 3.88 -4.99
C ASP A 153 -18.92 4.45 -4.75
N MET A 154 -18.83 5.57 -4.04
CA MET A 154 -17.54 6.19 -3.67
C MET A 154 -16.69 5.31 -2.75
N ILE A 155 -17.33 4.61 -1.80
CA ILE A 155 -16.62 3.64 -0.95
C ILE A 155 -16.18 2.42 -1.76
N ARG A 156 -17.02 1.94 -2.69
CA ARG A 156 -16.68 0.85 -3.60
C ARG A 156 -15.47 1.22 -4.46
N ASP A 157 -15.43 2.43 -5.00
CA ASP A 157 -14.27 2.93 -5.77
C ASP A 157 -12.98 2.92 -4.95
N ALA A 158 -13.03 3.33 -3.68
CA ALA A 158 -11.88 3.27 -2.77
C ALA A 158 -11.43 1.82 -2.49
N LEU A 159 -12.39 0.91 -2.28
CA LEU A 159 -12.12 -0.52 -2.10
C LEU A 159 -11.49 -1.12 -3.36
N ASP A 160 -12.05 -0.85 -4.53
CA ASP A 160 -11.56 -1.35 -5.81
C ASP A 160 -10.13 -0.88 -6.09
N GLN A 161 -9.81 0.38 -5.79
CA GLN A 161 -8.44 0.89 -5.85
C GLN A 161 -7.49 0.13 -4.94
N ARG A 162 -7.88 -0.10 -3.66
CA ARG A 162 -7.08 -0.88 -2.71
C ARG A 162 -6.85 -2.31 -3.20
N TYR A 163 -7.90 -3.01 -3.64
CA TYR A 163 -7.81 -4.38 -4.12
C TYR A 163 -6.95 -4.48 -5.39
N ALA A 164 -7.07 -3.52 -6.31
CA ALA A 164 -6.25 -3.48 -7.50
C ALA A 164 -4.76 -3.28 -7.18
N LEU A 165 -4.43 -2.52 -6.13
CA LEU A 165 -3.07 -2.26 -5.68
C LEU A 165 -2.45 -3.38 -4.81
N LEU A 166 -3.15 -4.48 -4.53
CA LEU A 166 -2.61 -5.54 -3.67
C LEU A 166 -1.23 -6.08 -4.11
N PRO A 167 -0.93 -6.30 -5.40
CA PRO A 167 0.43 -6.71 -5.82
C PRO A 167 1.50 -5.69 -5.43
N PHE A 168 1.18 -4.40 -5.52
CA PHE A 168 2.08 -3.31 -5.12
C PHE A 168 2.26 -3.27 -3.60
N TRP A 169 1.17 -3.27 -2.83
CA TRP A 169 1.21 -3.34 -1.36
C TRP A 169 2.03 -4.52 -0.85
N TYR A 170 1.82 -5.69 -1.45
CA TYR A 170 2.49 -6.92 -1.04
C TYR A 170 3.99 -6.88 -1.36
N THR A 171 4.37 -6.26 -2.47
CA THR A 171 5.78 -6.01 -2.82
C THR A 171 6.44 -5.04 -1.82
N LEU A 172 5.77 -3.97 -1.43
CA LEU A 172 6.29 -3.05 -0.42
C LEU A 172 6.45 -3.72 0.96
N LEU A 173 5.51 -4.60 1.34
CA LEU A 173 5.62 -5.38 2.57
C LEU A 173 6.78 -6.39 2.52
N TYR A 174 7.05 -6.98 1.36
CA TYR A 174 8.25 -7.81 1.16
C TYR A 174 9.54 -6.99 1.31
N GLN A 175 9.61 -5.80 0.71
CA GLN A 175 10.76 -4.89 0.89
C GLN A 175 10.93 -4.49 2.36
N ALA A 176 9.84 -4.17 3.07
CA ALA A 176 9.88 -3.90 4.51
C ALA A 176 10.37 -5.12 5.31
N HIS A 177 9.95 -6.34 4.94
CA HIS A 177 10.42 -7.58 5.58
C HIS A 177 11.92 -7.84 5.34
N ARG A 178 12.42 -7.57 4.14
CA ARG A 178 13.82 -7.86 3.74
C ARG A 178 14.81 -6.78 4.19
N GLU A 179 14.42 -5.51 4.09
CA GLU A 179 15.32 -4.36 4.21
C GLU A 179 14.95 -3.42 5.37
N GLY A 180 13.79 -3.61 5.99
CA GLY A 180 13.32 -2.73 7.07
C GLY A 180 12.85 -1.36 6.60
N ILE A 181 12.68 -1.15 5.29
CA ILE A 181 12.25 0.13 4.73
C ILE A 181 10.74 0.33 4.99
N PRO A 182 10.28 1.51 5.43
CA PRO A 182 8.87 1.75 5.70
C PRO A 182 8.00 1.59 4.45
N VAL A 183 6.79 1.04 4.60
CA VAL A 183 5.82 0.96 3.49
C VAL A 183 5.23 2.33 3.16
N MET A 184 4.75 3.03 4.19
CA MET A 184 4.21 4.39 4.13
C MET A 184 5.30 5.34 4.63
N ARG A 185 5.64 6.36 3.83
CA ARG A 185 6.84 7.20 4.03
C ARG A 185 6.49 8.68 4.06
N PRO A 186 7.04 9.46 5.00
CA PRO A 186 7.07 10.91 4.86
C PRO A 186 7.85 11.29 3.59
N LEU A 187 7.48 12.41 2.95
CA LEU A 187 8.13 12.85 1.72
C LEU A 187 9.65 13.04 1.90
N TRP A 188 10.08 13.59 3.03
CA TRP A 188 11.49 13.89 3.30
C TRP A 188 12.40 12.66 3.28
N VAL A 189 11.87 11.44 3.43
CA VAL A 189 12.63 10.19 3.28
C VAL A 189 13.15 10.04 1.84
N HIS A 190 12.38 10.51 0.86
CA HIS A 190 12.77 10.51 -0.56
C HIS A 190 13.36 11.83 -1.04
N TYR A 191 13.04 12.94 -0.38
CA TYR A 191 13.51 14.28 -0.71
C TYR A 191 14.28 14.92 0.46
N PRO A 192 15.39 14.32 0.92
CA PRO A 192 16.08 14.74 2.15
C PRO A 192 16.75 16.12 2.06
N GLN A 193 16.90 16.66 0.84
CA GLN A 193 17.44 18.00 0.60
C GLN A 193 16.35 19.08 0.43
N ASP A 194 15.09 18.68 0.30
CA ASP A 194 13.97 19.59 0.16
C ASP A 194 13.36 19.88 1.54
N VAL A 195 13.82 20.97 2.17
CA VAL A 195 13.40 21.38 3.51
C VAL A 195 11.89 21.62 3.64
N THR A 196 11.20 21.90 2.52
CA THR A 196 9.74 22.06 2.46
C THR A 196 9.04 20.79 2.94
N THR A 197 9.64 19.63 2.72
CA THR A 197 9.05 18.32 3.02
C THR A 197 9.17 17.87 4.48
N PHE A 198 9.96 18.56 5.30
CA PHE A 198 10.36 18.05 6.62
C PHE A 198 9.21 18.00 7.62
N SER A 199 8.21 18.88 7.47
CA SER A 199 7.04 18.97 8.35
C SER A 199 5.73 18.63 7.65
N ILE A 200 5.78 18.13 6.41
CA ILE A 200 4.58 17.70 5.70
C ILE A 200 4.06 16.41 6.33
N ASP A 201 2.82 16.46 6.82
CA ASP A 201 2.12 15.34 7.45
C ASP A 201 0.65 15.17 6.99
N ASP A 202 0.23 15.92 5.96
CA ASP A 202 -1.06 15.79 5.28
C ASP A 202 -0.99 14.98 3.97
N GLN A 203 0.23 14.60 3.54
CA GLN A 203 0.49 13.74 2.40
C GLN A 203 1.68 12.80 2.65
N PHE A 204 1.71 11.69 1.94
CA PHE A 204 2.69 10.63 2.13
C PHE A 204 3.00 9.89 0.83
N LEU A 205 4.09 9.13 0.84
CA LEU A 205 4.45 8.21 -0.23
C LEU A 205 4.15 6.77 0.19
N LEU A 206 3.73 5.95 -0.77
CA LEU A 206 3.77 4.50 -0.69
C LEU A 206 4.94 4.00 -1.51
N GLY A 207 5.91 3.39 -0.83
CA GLY A 207 7.19 3.10 -1.44
C GLY A 207 7.82 4.39 -1.99
N ASP A 208 8.38 4.28 -3.19
CA ASP A 208 8.94 5.40 -3.94
C ASP A 208 8.05 5.77 -5.15
N ALA A 209 6.87 5.18 -5.30
CA ALA A 209 6.12 5.19 -6.56
C ALA A 209 4.82 6.00 -6.52
N LEU A 210 4.16 6.12 -5.37
CA LEU A 210 2.83 6.73 -5.30
C LEU A 210 2.76 7.76 -4.19
N LEU A 211 2.52 9.02 -4.54
CA LEU A 211 2.21 10.10 -3.62
C LEU A 211 0.70 10.19 -3.41
N VAL A 212 0.26 10.33 -2.17
CA VAL A 212 -1.16 10.38 -1.81
C VAL A 212 -1.40 11.61 -0.93
N HIS A 213 -2.43 12.39 -1.26
CA HIS A 213 -2.90 13.53 -0.46
C HIS A 213 -4.43 13.39 -0.26
N PRO A 214 -4.88 12.59 0.72
CA PRO A 214 -6.31 12.34 0.92
C PRO A 214 -7.05 13.62 1.34
N VAL A 215 -8.28 13.80 0.84
CA VAL A 215 -9.14 14.90 1.27
C VAL A 215 -9.55 14.66 2.72
N SER A 216 -9.25 15.61 3.60
CA SER A 216 -9.41 15.46 5.05
C SER A 216 -10.16 16.62 5.72
N ASP A 217 -10.89 17.42 4.94
CA ASP A 217 -11.75 18.51 5.41
C ASP A 217 -13.17 18.37 4.86
N SER A 218 -14.17 18.79 5.65
CA SER A 218 -15.58 18.78 5.24
C SER A 218 -15.84 19.83 4.16
N GLY A 219 -16.60 19.47 3.14
CA GLY A 219 -17.00 20.37 2.06
C GLY A 219 -15.85 20.83 1.15
N ALA A 220 -14.70 20.16 1.17
CA ALA A 220 -13.55 20.54 0.36
C ALA A 220 -13.84 20.39 -1.15
N HIS A 221 -13.53 21.44 -1.90
CA HIS A 221 -13.63 21.49 -3.37
C HIS A 221 -12.27 21.43 -4.08
N GLY A 222 -11.19 21.43 -3.32
CA GLY A 222 -9.84 21.19 -3.81
C GLY A 222 -8.86 20.93 -2.67
N VAL A 223 -7.67 20.47 -3.00
CA VAL A 223 -6.54 20.28 -2.07
C VAL A 223 -5.27 20.89 -2.66
N GLN A 224 -4.34 21.28 -1.79
CA GLN A 224 -3.01 21.75 -2.19
C GLN A 224 -2.02 20.60 -2.09
N VAL A 225 -1.68 20.00 -3.23
CA VAL A 225 -0.75 18.87 -3.29
C VAL A 225 0.66 19.39 -3.58
N TYR A 226 1.59 19.17 -2.66
CA TYR A 226 3.01 19.43 -2.96
C TYR A 226 3.61 18.26 -3.73
N LEU A 227 4.02 18.50 -4.98
CA LEU A 227 4.70 17.53 -5.84
C LEU A 227 6.20 17.88 -5.85
N PRO A 228 7.05 17.16 -5.09
CA PRO A 228 8.47 17.48 -4.94
C PRO A 228 9.32 17.03 -6.13
N GLY A 229 10.63 17.29 -6.05
CA GLY A 229 11.64 16.72 -6.96
C GLY A 229 12.03 17.63 -8.13
N GLN A 230 13.27 18.13 -8.12
CA GLN A 230 13.82 18.93 -9.24
C GLN A 230 13.97 18.07 -10.49
N GLY A 231 13.28 18.46 -11.57
CA GLY A 231 13.30 17.69 -12.82
C GLY A 231 12.56 16.36 -12.73
N GLU A 232 11.73 16.15 -11.70
CA GLU A 232 10.83 15.02 -11.63
C GLU A 232 9.49 15.32 -12.31
N VAL A 233 8.76 14.25 -12.66
CA VAL A 233 7.39 14.36 -13.15
C VAL A 233 6.49 13.43 -12.35
N TRP A 234 5.25 13.86 -12.17
CA TRP A 234 4.21 13.16 -11.43
C TRP A 234 2.98 13.04 -12.33
N TYR A 235 2.36 11.87 -12.32
CA TYR A 235 1.17 11.58 -13.13
C TYR A 235 -0.02 11.38 -12.22
N ASP A 236 -1.06 12.20 -12.37
CA ASP A 236 -2.34 11.94 -11.72
C ASP A 236 -2.86 10.56 -12.19
N ILE A 237 -3.17 9.66 -11.26
CA ILE A 237 -3.45 8.26 -11.62
C ILE A 237 -4.80 8.03 -12.30
N HIS A 238 -5.68 9.04 -12.29
CA HIS A 238 -7.04 8.96 -12.85
C HIS A 238 -7.09 9.62 -14.23
N SER A 239 -6.53 10.82 -14.36
CA SER A 239 -6.51 11.61 -15.59
C SER A 239 -5.28 11.36 -16.47
N TYR A 240 -4.22 10.75 -15.91
CA TYR A 240 -2.90 10.62 -16.51
C TYR A 240 -2.19 11.94 -16.83
N GLN A 241 -2.73 13.06 -16.32
CA GLN A 241 -2.12 14.37 -16.51
C GLN A 241 -0.73 14.41 -15.87
N LYS A 242 0.24 14.92 -16.63
CA LYS A 242 1.63 15.07 -16.21
C LYS A 242 1.85 16.43 -15.54
N HIS A 243 2.52 16.41 -14.40
CA HIS A 243 2.92 17.58 -13.63
C HIS A 243 4.44 17.56 -13.37
N HIS A 244 5.12 18.69 -13.48
CA HIS A 244 6.56 18.81 -13.25
C HIS A 244 6.85 19.27 -11.82
N GLY A 245 7.71 18.57 -11.08
CA GLY A 245 8.17 19.00 -9.76
C GLY A 245 9.34 19.99 -9.83
N PRO A 246 9.60 20.75 -8.74
CA PRO A 246 8.75 20.90 -7.58
C PRO A 246 7.60 21.91 -7.82
N GLN A 247 6.39 21.63 -7.33
CA GLN A 247 5.28 22.60 -7.35
C GLN A 247 4.23 22.28 -6.27
N THR A 248 3.46 23.30 -5.87
CA THR A 248 2.19 23.10 -5.15
C THR A 248 1.04 23.21 -6.14
N LEU A 249 0.36 22.09 -6.38
CA LEU A 249 -0.77 21.97 -7.29
C LEU A 249 -2.08 22.12 -6.51
N TYR A 250 -2.91 23.10 -6.87
CA TYR A 250 -4.31 23.10 -6.45
C TYR A 250 -5.09 22.12 -7.33
N LEU A 251 -5.49 20.98 -6.75
CA LEU A 251 -6.24 19.94 -7.45
C LEU A 251 -7.73 20.03 -7.06
N PRO A 252 -8.65 20.33 -8.00
CA PRO A 252 -10.08 20.27 -7.74
C PRO A 252 -10.50 18.84 -7.35
N VAL A 253 -11.35 18.72 -6.33
CA VAL A 253 -11.83 17.42 -5.85
C VAL A 253 -13.35 17.39 -5.76
N THR A 254 -13.91 16.23 -6.04
CA THR A 254 -15.28 15.85 -5.70
C THR A 254 -15.25 14.86 -4.54
N LEU A 255 -16.43 14.41 -4.08
CA LEU A 255 -16.51 13.42 -3.01
C LEU A 255 -15.93 12.05 -3.41
N SER A 256 -15.87 11.70 -4.70
CA SER A 256 -15.23 10.46 -5.17
C SER A 256 -13.72 10.57 -5.38
N SER A 257 -13.18 11.79 -5.47
CA SER A 257 -11.76 12.01 -5.73
C SER A 257 -10.87 11.49 -4.60
N ILE A 258 -9.85 10.71 -4.97
CA ILE A 258 -8.72 10.34 -4.10
C ILE A 258 -7.44 10.84 -4.77
N PRO A 259 -6.90 12.01 -4.36
CA PRO A 259 -5.68 12.57 -4.95
C PRO A 259 -4.49 11.63 -4.75
N ALA A 260 -4.01 11.06 -5.87
CA ALA A 260 -2.87 10.16 -5.89
C ALA A 260 -2.10 10.33 -7.20
N PHE A 261 -0.77 10.34 -7.10
CA PHE A 261 0.14 10.67 -8.19
C PHE A 261 1.24 9.62 -8.30
N GLN A 262 1.37 8.98 -9.46
CA GLN A 262 2.46 8.07 -9.72
C GLN A 262 3.71 8.86 -10.13
N ARG A 263 4.84 8.59 -9.48
CA ARG A 263 6.12 9.21 -9.82
C ARG A 263 6.63 8.68 -11.16
N GLY A 264 7.08 9.57 -12.03
CA GLY A 264 7.81 9.21 -13.25
C GLY A 264 9.08 8.45 -12.91
N GLY A 265 9.39 7.42 -13.68
CA GLY A 265 10.48 6.50 -13.38
C GLY A 265 10.04 5.21 -12.67
N THR A 266 8.74 5.00 -12.43
CA THR A 266 8.25 3.86 -11.65
C THR A 266 7.29 2.94 -12.42
N ILE A 267 7.26 1.66 -12.04
CA ILE A 267 6.35 0.64 -12.59
C ILE A 267 5.53 0.04 -11.45
N ILE A 268 4.21 0.20 -11.48
CA ILE A 268 3.28 -0.30 -10.45
C ILE A 268 2.48 -1.50 -11.00
N PRO A 269 2.60 -2.70 -10.41
CA PRO A 269 1.77 -3.85 -10.76
C PRO A 269 0.38 -3.77 -10.10
N ARG A 270 -0.68 -4.09 -10.85
CA ARG A 270 -2.07 -4.11 -10.35
C ARG A 270 -2.86 -5.33 -10.82
N TRP A 271 -3.77 -5.82 -9.97
CA TRP A 271 -4.84 -6.75 -10.35
C TRP A 271 -6.10 -6.00 -10.74
N MET A 272 -6.32 -5.80 -12.03
CA MET A 272 -7.45 -4.97 -12.49
C MET A 272 -8.79 -5.69 -12.50
N ARG A 273 -8.80 -6.99 -12.21
CA ARG A 273 -10.00 -7.82 -12.04
C ARG A 273 -10.37 -7.88 -10.57
N VAL A 274 -10.95 -6.81 -10.03
CA VAL A 274 -11.35 -6.78 -8.62
C VAL A 274 -12.43 -7.83 -8.37
N ARG A 275 -12.26 -8.60 -7.29
CA ARG A 275 -13.20 -9.63 -6.84
C ARG A 275 -13.54 -9.41 -5.37
N ARG A 276 -14.35 -10.31 -4.82
CA ARG A 276 -14.86 -10.24 -3.44
C ARG A 276 -13.80 -10.34 -2.34
N SER A 277 -12.61 -10.88 -2.64
CA SER A 277 -11.51 -11.05 -1.69
C SER A 277 -10.18 -11.25 -2.40
N SER A 278 -9.07 -11.04 -1.69
CA SER A 278 -7.70 -11.24 -2.21
C SER A 278 -7.43 -12.68 -2.60
N GLU A 279 -8.00 -13.65 -1.87
CA GLU A 279 -7.90 -15.09 -2.19
C GLU A 279 -8.45 -15.41 -3.59
N CYS A 280 -9.54 -14.74 -3.99
CA CYS A 280 -10.08 -14.90 -5.34
C CYS A 280 -9.20 -14.26 -6.42
N MET A 281 -8.31 -13.32 -6.05
CA MET A 281 -7.50 -12.51 -6.98
C MET A 281 -6.06 -12.99 -7.09
N LYS A 282 -5.53 -13.75 -6.12
CA LYS A 282 -4.09 -14.06 -6.04
C LYS A 282 -3.51 -14.83 -7.24
N LYS A 283 -4.37 -15.38 -8.10
CA LYS A 283 -4.04 -16.10 -9.33
C LYS A 283 -4.46 -15.36 -10.61
N ASP A 284 -5.04 -14.16 -10.49
CA ASP A 284 -5.44 -13.33 -11.63
C ASP A 284 -4.23 -12.71 -12.34
N PRO A 285 -4.37 -12.30 -13.62
CA PRO A 285 -3.29 -11.65 -14.34
C PRO A 285 -3.01 -10.22 -13.88
N ILE A 286 -1.77 -9.80 -14.09
CA ILE A 286 -1.27 -8.48 -13.73
C ILE A 286 -1.40 -7.50 -14.90
N THR A 287 -1.75 -6.26 -14.57
CA THR A 287 -1.53 -5.08 -15.41
C THR A 287 -0.34 -4.28 -14.86
N LEU A 288 0.61 -3.92 -15.73
CA LEU A 288 1.74 -3.05 -15.36
C LEU A 288 1.44 -1.60 -15.74
N PHE A 289 1.56 -0.67 -14.78
CA PHE A 289 1.47 0.78 -15.01
C PHE A 289 2.87 1.39 -15.00
N VAL A 290 3.37 1.72 -16.18
CA VAL A 290 4.73 2.24 -16.43
C VAL A 290 4.64 3.77 -16.59
N ALA A 291 5.05 4.52 -15.56
CA ALA A 291 5.10 5.97 -15.62
C ALA A 291 6.51 6.41 -16.04
N LEU A 292 6.66 6.99 -17.25
CA LEU A 292 7.98 7.36 -17.75
C LEU A 292 8.55 8.59 -17.05
N SER A 293 9.82 8.50 -16.66
CA SER A 293 10.63 9.66 -16.26
C SER A 293 10.83 10.61 -17.44
N PRO A 294 11.34 11.84 -17.21
CA PRO A 294 11.70 12.73 -18.32
C PRO A 294 12.77 12.16 -19.25
N GLN A 295 13.58 11.21 -18.77
CA GLN A 295 14.58 10.49 -19.56
C GLN A 295 13.99 9.28 -20.30
N GLY A 296 12.67 9.06 -20.24
CA GLY A 296 12.01 7.93 -20.89
C GLY A 296 12.33 6.59 -20.25
N THR A 297 12.60 6.58 -18.94
CA THR A 297 12.92 5.37 -18.16
C THR A 297 11.87 5.08 -17.10
N ALA A 298 11.77 3.82 -16.69
CA ALA A 298 11.02 3.43 -15.50
C ALA A 298 11.52 2.10 -14.93
N GLN A 299 11.33 1.86 -13.64
CA GLN A 299 11.58 0.56 -13.04
C GLN A 299 10.60 0.25 -11.89
N GLY A 300 10.43 -1.02 -11.58
CA GLY A 300 9.65 -1.46 -10.44
C GLY A 300 9.80 -2.95 -10.20
N GLU A 301 9.38 -3.39 -9.03
CA GLU A 301 9.45 -4.79 -8.64
C GLU A 301 8.06 -5.38 -8.43
N LEU A 302 8.00 -6.72 -8.45
CA LEU A 302 6.82 -7.49 -8.07
C LEU A 302 7.25 -8.75 -7.31
N PHE A 303 6.78 -8.85 -6.06
CA PHE A 303 6.89 -10.06 -5.25
C PHE A 303 5.59 -10.88 -5.35
N LEU A 304 5.73 -12.19 -5.58
CA LEU A 304 4.63 -13.15 -5.57
C LEU A 304 5.03 -14.45 -4.88
N ASP A 305 4.15 -14.99 -4.05
CA ASP A 305 4.24 -16.33 -3.45
C ASP A 305 2.82 -16.93 -3.32
N ASP A 306 2.64 -17.96 -2.49
CA ASP A 306 1.31 -18.54 -2.27
C ASP A 306 0.33 -17.64 -1.49
N GLY A 307 0.81 -16.55 -0.90
CA GLY A 307 0.04 -15.56 -0.17
C GLY A 307 -0.12 -15.82 1.33
N HIS A 308 0.25 -16.99 1.87
CA HIS A 308 -0.01 -17.31 3.28
C HIS A 308 1.04 -18.14 4.03
N THR A 309 1.87 -18.94 3.37
CA THR A 309 2.80 -19.84 4.06
C THR A 309 4.21 -19.27 4.22
N PHE A 310 5.07 -19.98 4.95
CA PHE A 310 6.49 -19.71 5.02
C PHE A 310 7.31 -20.34 3.87
N ASN A 311 6.69 -20.89 2.81
CA ASN A 311 7.42 -21.56 1.74
C ASN A 311 8.38 -20.63 0.97
N TYR A 312 8.09 -19.32 0.90
CA TYR A 312 9.02 -18.35 0.33
C TYR A 312 10.40 -18.37 1.03
N GLN A 313 10.43 -18.61 2.35
CA GLN A 313 11.67 -18.68 3.13
C GLN A 313 12.21 -20.11 3.28
N THR A 314 11.35 -21.11 3.47
CA THR A 314 11.79 -22.49 3.76
C THR A 314 12.12 -23.29 2.50
N ARG A 315 11.53 -22.91 1.36
CA ARG A 315 11.65 -23.61 0.08
C ARG A 315 12.06 -22.71 -1.08
N HIS A 316 12.23 -21.41 -0.85
CA HIS A 316 12.42 -20.41 -1.90
C HIS A 316 11.28 -20.40 -2.94
N GLU A 317 10.06 -20.76 -2.52
CA GLU A 317 8.86 -20.80 -3.37
C GLU A 317 8.24 -19.39 -3.53
N PHE A 318 8.88 -18.53 -4.31
CA PHE A 318 8.40 -17.19 -4.65
C PHE A 318 8.96 -16.69 -5.99
N LEU A 319 8.47 -15.55 -6.47
CA LEU A 319 9.08 -14.76 -7.54
C LEU A 319 9.39 -13.36 -7.01
N LEU A 320 10.58 -12.87 -7.32
CA LEU A 320 10.88 -11.45 -7.29
C LEU A 320 11.25 -11.00 -8.70
N ARG A 321 10.34 -10.27 -9.36
CA ARG A 321 10.52 -9.79 -10.72
C ARG A 321 10.95 -8.33 -10.70
N ARG A 322 11.90 -7.98 -11.57
CA ARG A 322 12.24 -6.59 -11.90
C ARG A 322 11.72 -6.26 -13.28
N PHE A 323 10.94 -5.20 -13.36
CA PHE A 323 10.53 -4.58 -14.60
C PHE A 323 11.37 -3.32 -14.82
N SER A 324 11.85 -3.12 -16.05
CA SER A 324 12.58 -1.92 -16.42
C SER A 324 12.21 -1.47 -17.84
N PHE A 325 11.92 -0.20 -18.00
CA PHE A 325 11.71 0.45 -19.28
C PHE A 325 12.88 1.38 -19.59
N SER A 326 13.48 1.24 -20.77
CA SER A 326 14.49 2.17 -21.30
C SER A 326 14.62 1.97 -22.82
N GLY A 327 14.91 3.04 -23.57
CA GLY A 327 15.16 2.95 -25.01
C GLY A 327 14.04 2.23 -25.76
N ASN A 328 12.78 2.61 -25.49
CA ASN A 328 11.58 1.99 -26.07
C ASN A 328 11.41 0.49 -25.82
N THR A 329 12.07 -0.05 -24.78
CA THR A 329 12.01 -1.47 -24.45
C THR A 329 11.61 -1.64 -22.99
N LEU A 330 10.52 -2.37 -22.75
CA LEU A 330 10.15 -2.90 -21.43
C LEU A 330 10.74 -4.29 -21.28
N VAL A 331 11.44 -4.57 -20.19
CA VAL A 331 12.04 -5.87 -19.88
C VAL A 331 11.53 -6.37 -18.54
N SER A 332 11.24 -7.67 -18.46
CA SER A 332 11.06 -8.45 -17.22
C SER A 332 12.26 -9.35 -17.03
N SER A 333 12.86 -9.30 -15.85
CA SER A 333 13.97 -10.16 -15.44
C SER A 333 13.81 -10.59 -13.98
N SER A 334 14.49 -11.65 -13.56
CA SER A 334 14.51 -12.04 -12.15
C SER A 334 15.38 -11.09 -11.33
N ALA A 335 14.85 -10.57 -10.23
CA ALA A 335 15.60 -9.84 -9.20
C ALA A 335 16.17 -10.78 -8.13
N ASP A 336 15.64 -12.01 -8.01
CA ASP A 336 16.25 -13.08 -7.21
C ASP A 336 16.25 -14.41 -8.00
N PRO A 337 17.35 -14.73 -8.71
CA PRO A 337 17.44 -15.94 -9.53
C PRO A 337 17.36 -17.26 -8.76
N LYS A 338 17.47 -17.25 -7.43
CA LYS A 338 17.36 -18.47 -6.61
C LYS A 338 15.91 -18.86 -6.30
N SER A 339 14.99 -17.92 -6.50
CA SER A 339 13.57 -18.10 -6.26
C SER A 339 12.89 -18.81 -7.44
N HIS A 340 11.93 -19.69 -7.15
CA HIS A 340 11.05 -20.28 -8.17
C HIS A 340 9.63 -20.37 -7.65
N PHE A 341 8.62 -20.19 -8.50
CA PHE A 341 7.23 -20.37 -8.09
C PHE A 341 6.37 -20.72 -9.29
N GLU A 342 5.68 -21.85 -9.22
CA GLU A 342 4.74 -22.25 -10.25
C GLU A 342 3.43 -21.49 -10.07
N THR A 343 3.04 -20.72 -11.08
CA THR A 343 1.86 -19.88 -11.00
C THR A 343 1.17 -19.70 -12.35
N PRO A 344 -0.18 -19.67 -12.38
CA PRO A 344 -0.92 -19.33 -13.59
C PRO A 344 -0.92 -17.82 -13.89
N VAL A 345 -0.35 -16.98 -13.03
CA VAL A 345 -0.34 -15.52 -13.19
C VAL A 345 0.43 -15.14 -14.45
N TRP A 346 -0.15 -14.22 -15.24
CA TRP A 346 0.39 -13.76 -16.51
C TRP A 346 0.16 -12.25 -16.68
N ILE A 347 0.85 -11.63 -17.65
CA ILE A 347 0.72 -10.20 -17.92
C ILE A 347 -0.40 -9.97 -18.95
N GLU A 348 -1.52 -9.41 -18.52
CA GLU A 348 -2.67 -9.15 -19.41
C GLU A 348 -2.64 -7.80 -20.11
N ARG A 349 -1.92 -6.83 -19.55
CA ARG A 349 -1.89 -5.46 -20.07
C ARG A 349 -0.69 -4.69 -19.57
N VAL A 350 -0.19 -3.79 -20.39
CA VAL A 350 0.77 -2.76 -20.01
C VAL A 350 0.19 -1.41 -20.36
N VAL A 351 0.19 -0.48 -19.40
CA VAL A 351 -0.21 0.91 -19.58
C VAL A 351 1.06 1.75 -19.42
N ILE A 352 1.52 2.39 -20.50
CA ILE A 352 2.72 3.23 -20.49
C ILE A 352 2.28 4.69 -20.59
N ILE A 353 2.54 5.45 -19.53
CA ILE A 353 2.13 6.85 -19.38
C ILE A 353 3.31 7.74 -19.77
N GLY A 354 3.06 8.72 -20.64
CA GLY A 354 4.08 9.60 -21.21
C GLY A 354 4.77 9.05 -22.46
N ALA A 355 4.15 8.08 -23.14
CA ALA A 355 4.68 7.45 -24.35
C ALA A 355 4.04 8.01 -25.63
N GLY A 356 4.84 8.14 -26.68
CA GLY A 356 4.36 8.41 -28.03
C GLY A 356 3.69 7.18 -28.66
N LYS A 357 3.01 7.39 -29.79
CA LYS A 357 2.40 6.31 -30.56
C LYS A 357 3.48 5.52 -31.32
N PRO A 358 3.68 4.21 -31.04
CA PRO A 358 4.60 3.40 -31.82
C PRO A 358 4.00 3.03 -33.18
N ALA A 359 4.86 2.66 -34.13
CA ALA A 359 4.45 2.03 -35.38
C ALA A 359 4.10 0.56 -35.17
N ALA A 360 4.83 -0.14 -34.29
CA ALA A 360 4.53 -1.52 -33.91
C ALA A 360 4.95 -1.83 -32.47
N VAL A 361 4.30 -2.83 -31.86
CA VAL A 361 4.67 -3.34 -30.54
C VAL A 361 4.99 -4.82 -30.67
N VAL A 362 6.18 -5.21 -30.21
CA VAL A 362 6.75 -6.54 -30.43
C VAL A 362 7.18 -7.17 -29.11
N LEU A 363 6.68 -8.36 -28.81
CA LEU A 363 7.05 -9.14 -27.64
C LEU A 363 8.01 -10.28 -28.01
N GLN A 364 9.05 -10.45 -27.20
CA GLN A 364 9.98 -11.57 -27.28
C GLN A 364 10.07 -12.25 -25.90
N THR A 365 10.03 -13.57 -25.89
CA THR A 365 10.22 -14.40 -24.70
C THR A 365 10.86 -15.73 -25.09
N LYS A 366 11.72 -16.28 -24.23
CA LYS A 366 12.46 -17.50 -24.55
C LYS A 366 11.49 -18.66 -24.79
N GLY A 367 11.68 -19.38 -25.89
CA GLY A 367 10.85 -20.54 -26.23
C GLY A 367 9.51 -20.22 -26.90
N SER A 368 9.25 -18.95 -27.25
CA SER A 368 8.11 -18.55 -28.09
C SER A 368 8.59 -17.75 -29.31
N PRO A 369 7.87 -17.79 -30.44
CA PRO A 369 8.15 -16.91 -31.57
C PRO A 369 7.90 -15.44 -31.20
N GLU A 370 8.52 -14.53 -31.95
CA GLU A 370 8.22 -13.09 -31.87
C GLU A 370 6.72 -12.84 -32.07
N SER A 371 6.12 -12.02 -31.21
CA SER A 371 4.68 -11.74 -31.21
C SER A 371 4.40 -10.26 -31.43
N HIS A 372 3.54 -9.93 -32.39
CA HIS A 372 3.05 -8.58 -32.59
C HIS A 372 1.80 -8.34 -31.74
N LEU A 373 1.85 -7.30 -30.91
CA LEU A 373 0.77 -6.94 -30.00
C LEU A 373 -0.04 -5.76 -30.56
N SER A 374 -1.36 -5.81 -30.38
CA SER A 374 -2.21 -4.65 -30.65
C SER A 374 -2.13 -3.65 -29.49
N PHE A 375 -2.34 -2.38 -29.80
CA PHE A 375 -2.29 -1.30 -28.82
C PHE A 375 -3.32 -0.22 -29.12
N GLN A 376 -3.65 0.55 -28.09
CA GLN A 376 -4.39 1.82 -28.19
C GLN A 376 -3.49 2.94 -27.69
N HIS A 377 -3.59 4.12 -28.30
CA HIS A 377 -2.83 5.29 -27.89
C HIS A 377 -3.76 6.49 -27.83
N ASP A 378 -3.68 7.21 -26.72
CA ASP A 378 -4.32 8.51 -26.54
C ASP A 378 -3.27 9.62 -26.71
N PRO A 379 -3.36 10.47 -27.76
CA PRO A 379 -2.42 11.55 -27.98
C PRO A 379 -2.57 12.71 -27.00
N GLU A 380 -3.73 12.91 -26.37
CA GLU A 380 -3.97 14.00 -25.42
C GLU A 380 -3.20 13.74 -24.12
N THR A 381 -3.32 12.52 -23.60
CA THR A 381 -2.67 12.09 -22.35
C THR A 381 -1.32 11.42 -22.57
N SER A 382 -0.94 11.13 -23.82
CA SER A 382 0.25 10.33 -24.17
C SER A 382 0.27 8.97 -23.45
N VAL A 383 -0.87 8.29 -23.43
CA VAL A 383 -1.03 6.97 -22.80
C VAL A 383 -1.09 5.88 -23.85
N LEU A 384 -0.18 4.90 -23.75
CA LEU A 384 -0.15 3.71 -24.60
C LEU A 384 -0.65 2.49 -23.81
N ILE A 385 -1.67 1.81 -24.33
CA ILE A 385 -2.21 0.58 -23.75
C ILE A 385 -1.85 -0.58 -24.67
N VAL A 386 -0.95 -1.46 -24.23
CA VAL A 386 -0.59 -2.70 -24.93
C VAL A 386 -1.53 -3.81 -24.48
N ARG A 387 -2.22 -4.43 -25.44
CA ARG A 387 -3.27 -5.42 -25.18
C ARG A 387 -2.69 -6.85 -25.13
N LYS A 388 -2.98 -7.55 -24.04
CA LYS A 388 -2.77 -9.00 -23.87
C LYS A 388 -1.36 -9.48 -24.27
N PRO A 389 -0.28 -9.02 -23.60
CA PRO A 389 1.05 -9.62 -23.75
C PRO A 389 1.03 -11.14 -23.61
N GLY A 390 0.23 -11.69 -22.69
CA GLY A 390 -0.04 -13.13 -22.65
C GLY A 390 1.08 -13.98 -22.06
N VAL A 391 2.17 -13.36 -21.62
CA VAL A 391 3.36 -14.04 -21.08
C VAL A 391 3.21 -14.33 -19.59
N ASN A 392 3.69 -15.50 -19.15
CA ASN A 392 3.70 -15.88 -17.74
C ASN A 392 4.58 -14.91 -16.93
N VAL A 393 4.17 -14.56 -15.71
CA VAL A 393 4.91 -13.61 -14.86
C VAL A 393 6.29 -14.13 -14.43
N ALA A 394 6.48 -15.45 -14.38
CA ALA A 394 7.75 -16.08 -14.04
C ALA A 394 8.79 -16.01 -15.16
N SER A 395 8.37 -15.74 -16.40
CA SER A 395 9.26 -15.71 -17.56
C SER A 395 10.02 -14.39 -17.69
N ASP A 396 11.25 -14.48 -18.20
CA ASP A 396 11.95 -13.34 -18.76
C ASP A 396 11.37 -13.00 -20.14
N TRP A 397 11.11 -11.72 -20.39
CA TRP A 397 10.53 -11.24 -21.65
C TRP A 397 10.87 -9.78 -21.91
N SER A 398 10.77 -9.36 -23.17
CA SER A 398 10.86 -7.96 -23.57
C SER A 398 9.69 -7.55 -24.46
N ILE A 399 9.27 -6.29 -24.34
CA ILE A 399 8.35 -5.62 -25.26
C ILE A 399 9.07 -4.41 -25.86
N HIS A 400 9.25 -4.41 -27.18
CA HIS A 400 9.86 -3.33 -27.94
C HIS A 400 8.79 -2.49 -28.64
N LEU A 401 8.89 -1.16 -28.50
CA LEU A 401 8.09 -0.18 -29.24
C LEU A 401 8.91 0.27 -30.46
N ARG A 402 8.48 -0.11 -31.67
CA ARG A 402 9.12 0.25 -32.94
C ARG A 402 8.53 1.51 -33.53
#